data_AF-A0A968P9T4-F1
#
_entry.id   AF-A0A968P9T4-F1
#
_cell.length_a   1.000
_cell.length_b   1.000
_cell.length_c   1.000
_cell.angle_alpha   90.00
_cell.angle_beta   90.00
_cell.angle_gamma   90.00
#
_symmetry.space_group_name_H-M   'P 1'
#
loop_
_entity.id
_entity.type
_entity.pdbx_description
1 polymer ?
#
loop_
_entity_poly.entity_id
_entity_poly.type
_entity_poly.pdbx_seq_one_letter_code
_entity_poly.pdbx_strand_id
1 'polypeptide(L)'
;MGAGGSLLAEAIQACDGKLDVFFTGEMRHHDVLDAVQRGVTVVLAGHTQTERPYLPVYRNRLKQLTGKQVHWQVSKADMQGLL
;
A
#
# COMPACT_ATOMS: atom_id res chain seq x y z
N MET A 1 -2.25 -0.66 -0.04
CA MET A 1 -1.37 0.52 -0.12
C MET A 1 -0.93 0.61 -1.57
N GLY A 2 -0.75 1.79 -2.12
CA GLY A 2 -0.31 1.99 -3.51
C GLY A 2 0.95 2.84 -3.53
N ALA A 3 0.91 3.96 -4.25
CA ALA A 3 2.00 4.94 -4.26
C ALA A 3 1.79 6.02 -3.17
N GLY A 4 2.51 5.91 -2.05
CA GLY A 4 2.34 6.78 -0.88
C GLY A 4 3.40 7.86 -0.71
N GLY A 5 4.32 8.04 -1.66
CA GLY A 5 5.45 8.96 -1.52
C GLY A 5 5.08 10.41 -1.19
N SER A 6 3.92 10.89 -1.67
CA SER A 6 3.45 12.25 -1.40
C SER A 6 3.10 12.51 0.07
N LEU A 7 2.98 11.47 0.90
CA LEU A 7 2.64 11.57 2.32
C LEU A 7 3.86 11.56 3.25
N LEU A 8 5.07 11.53 2.68
CA LEU A 8 6.30 11.42 3.47
C LEU A 8 6.46 12.61 4.43
N ALA A 9 6.17 13.83 3.98
CA ALA A 9 6.32 15.03 4.79
C ALA A 9 5.36 15.03 5.99
N GLU A 10 4.08 14.70 5.75
CA GLU A 10 3.07 14.58 6.79
C GLU A 10 3.40 13.45 7.77
N ALA A 11 3.92 12.32 7.28
CA ALA A 11 4.32 11.20 8.14
C ALA A 11 5.50 11.57 9.05
N ILE A 12 6.52 12.26 8.52
CA ILE A 12 7.64 12.76 9.32
C ILE A 12 7.13 13.73 10.39
N GLN A 13 6.24 14.65 10.02
CA GLN A 13 5.65 15.59 10.95
C GLN A 13 4.82 14.89 12.04
N ALA A 14 4.00 13.90 11.68
CA ALA A 14 3.19 13.14 12.62
C ALA A 14 4.02 12.36 13.66
N CYS A 15 5.29 12.07 13.34
CA CYS A 15 6.24 11.42 14.23
C CYS A 15 7.20 12.40 14.93
N ASP A 16 6.92 13.70 14.96
CA ASP A 16 7.79 14.75 15.51
C ASP A 16 9.23 14.68 14.96
N GLY A 17 9.36 14.33 13.68
CA GLY A 17 10.65 14.17 13.00
C GLY A 17 11.37 12.85 13.28
N LYS A 18 10.81 11.95 14.10
CA LYS A 18 11.43 10.68 14.54
C LYS A 18 10.90 9.46 13.80
N LEU A 19 10.69 9.59 12.49
CA LEU A 19 10.23 8.47 11.66
C LEU A 19 11.43 7.59 11.27
N ASP A 20 11.51 6.38 11.83
CA ASP A 20 12.63 5.47 11.50
C ASP A 20 12.43 4.75 10.15
N VAL A 21 11.18 4.34 9.85
CA VAL A 21 10.84 3.55 8.66
C VAL A 21 9.55 4.05 8.02
N PHE A 22 9.58 4.28 6.70
CA PHE A 22 8.42 4.58 5.88
C PHE A 22 8.11 3.41 4.94
N PHE A 23 6.96 2.76 5.16
CA PHE A 23 6.51 1.61 4.37
C PHE A 23 5.41 2.02 3.39
N THR A 24 5.60 1.75 2.09
CA THR A 24 4.59 2.00 1.07
C THR A 24 4.76 1.05 -0.13
N GLY A 25 3.85 1.12 -1.10
CA GLY A 25 3.99 0.33 -2.33
C GLY A 25 5.07 0.91 -3.23
N GLU A 26 4.91 2.17 -3.62
CA GLU A 26 5.80 2.86 -4.56
C GLU A 26 6.10 4.30 -4.12
N MET A 27 7.26 4.80 -4.52
CA MET A 27 7.70 6.19 -4.36
C MET A 27 8.49 6.63 -5.58
N ARG A 28 8.49 7.92 -5.87
CA ARG A 28 9.40 8.46 -6.91
C ARG A 28 10.82 8.42 -6.38
N HIS A 29 11.79 8.30 -7.28
CA HIS A 29 13.19 8.22 -6.88
C HIS A 29 13.64 9.40 -6.01
N HIS A 30 13.23 10.63 -6.34
CA HIS A 30 13.56 11.81 -5.53
C HIS A 30 12.93 11.76 -4.14
N ASP A 31 11.68 11.29 -4.00
CA ASP A 31 11.04 11.13 -2.68
C ASP A 31 11.81 10.13 -1.80
N VAL A 32 12.35 9.06 -2.41
CA VAL A 32 13.20 8.09 -1.70
C VAL A 32 14.52 8.72 -1.26
N LEU A 33 15.16 9.51 -2.13
CA LEU A 33 16.38 10.22 -1.78
C LEU A 33 16.14 11.22 -0.62
N ASP A 34 15.04 11.96 -0.68
CA ASP A 34 14.65 12.92 0.36
C ASP A 34 14.40 12.21 1.70
N ALA A 35 13.76 11.04 1.69
CA ALA A 35 13.56 10.22 2.88
C ALA A 35 14.90 9.79 3.51
N VAL A 36 15.81 9.24 2.69
CA VAL A 36 17.13 8.78 3.13
C VAL A 36 17.96 9.93 3.68
N GLN A 37 17.93 11.11 3.05
CA GLN A 37 18.62 12.31 3.55
C GLN A 37 18.11 12.76 4.93
N ARG A 38 16.85 12.47 5.26
CA ARG A 38 16.23 12.75 6.56
C ARG A 38 16.44 11.63 7.58
N GLY A 39 17.23 10.61 7.25
CA GLY A 39 17.49 9.45 8.13
C GLY A 39 16.35 8.43 8.15
N VAL A 40 15.39 8.52 7.23
CA VAL A 40 14.24 7.61 7.16
C VAL A 40 14.57 6.43 6.25
N THR A 41 14.44 5.21 6.75
CA THR A 41 14.54 4.00 5.93
C THR A 41 13.25 3.81 5.13
N VAL A 42 13.35 3.58 3.82
CA VAL A 42 12.17 3.35 2.96
C VAL A 42 12.05 1.86 2.63
N VAL A 43 10.85 1.30 2.79
CA VAL A 43 10.51 -0.04 2.33
C VAL A 43 9.43 0.06 1.26
N LEU A 44 9.79 -0.28 0.02
CA LEU A 44 8.89 -0.33 -1.12
C LEU A 44 8.48 -1.78 -1.38
N ALA A 45 7.22 -2.09 -1.12
CA ALA A 45 6.68 -3.44 -1.27
C ALA A 45 5.94 -3.66 -2.60
N GLY A 46 5.89 -2.66 -3.48
CA GLY A 46 5.19 -2.72 -4.76
C GLY A 46 3.67 -2.50 -4.65
N HIS A 47 3.08 -1.92 -5.69
CA HIS A 47 1.67 -1.53 -5.70
C HIS A 47 0.74 -2.74 -5.56
N THR A 48 0.86 -3.72 -6.47
CA THR A 48 -0.03 -4.89 -6.51
C THR A 48 0.06 -5.72 -5.23
N GLN A 49 1.28 -5.93 -4.73
CA GLN A 49 1.56 -6.77 -3.56
C GLN A 49 0.95 -6.18 -2.29
N THR A 50 0.86 -4.85 -2.21
CA THR A 50 0.32 -4.15 -1.05
C THR A 50 -1.19 -3.86 -1.14
N GLU A 51 -1.84 -4.08 -2.29
CA GLU A 51 -3.31 -3.93 -2.44
C GLU A 51 -4.05 -5.25 -2.59
N ARG A 52 -3.49 -6.23 -3.31
CA ARG A 52 -4.16 -7.50 -3.60
C ARG A 52 -4.61 -8.28 -2.34
N PRO A 53 -3.85 -8.29 -1.23
CA PRO A 53 -4.30 -8.91 0.02
C PRO A 53 -5.63 -8.36 0.57
N TYR A 54 -6.04 -7.16 0.15
CA TYR A 54 -7.31 -6.56 0.56
C TYR A 54 -8.53 -7.07 -0.23
N LEU A 55 -8.36 -7.63 -1.44
CA LEU A 55 -9.48 -8.06 -2.29
C LEU A 55 -10.41 -9.10 -1.62
N PRO A 56 -9.91 -10.12 -0.89
CA PRO A 56 -10.78 -11.04 -0.16
C PRO A 56 -11.58 -10.37 0.96
N VAL A 57 -10.99 -9.37 1.64
CA VAL A 57 -11.66 -8.58 2.69
C VAL A 57 -12.79 -7.77 2.07
N TYR A 58 -12.51 -7.07 0.97
CA TYR A 58 -13.51 -6.29 0.26
C TYR A 58 -14.67 -7.15 -0.29
N ARG A 59 -14.35 -8.31 -0.88
CA ARG A 59 -15.36 -9.30 -1.31
C ARG A 59 -16.29 -9.70 -0.15
N ASN A 60 -15.74 -9.96 1.03
CA ASN A 60 -16.55 -10.37 2.17
C ASN A 60 -17.48 -9.24 2.66
N ARG A 61 -17.02 -7.98 2.60
CA ARG A 61 -17.87 -6.81 2.88
C ARG A 61 -19.00 -6.69 1.87
N LEU A 62 -18.73 -6.85 0.58
CA LEU A 62 -19.76 -6.82 -0.47
C LEU A 62 -20.79 -7.95 -0.32
N LYS A 63 -20.36 -9.16 0.06
CA LYS A 63 -21.26 -10.27 0.39
C LYS A 63 -22.23 -9.94 1.52
N GLN A 64 -21.76 -9.25 2.56
CA GLN A 64 -22.62 -8.83 3.68
C GLN A 64 -23.67 -7.81 3.23
N LEU A 65 -23.32 -6.92 2.31
CA LEU A 65 -24.23 -5.86 1.82
C LEU A 65 -25.25 -6.37 0.78
N THR A 66 -24.93 -7.40 0.01
CA THR A 66 -25.75 -7.86 -1.15
C THR A 66 -26.52 -9.15 -0.90
N GLY A 67 -26.31 -9.83 0.23
CA GLY A 67 -26.98 -11.08 0.54
C GLY A 67 -26.54 -12.26 -0.35
N LYS A 68 -27.35 -13.33 -0.41
CA LYS A 68 -26.98 -14.61 -1.07
C LYS A 68 -27.29 -14.67 -2.58
N GLN A 69 -27.87 -13.63 -3.16
CA GLN A 69 -28.33 -13.64 -4.55
C GLN A 69 -27.22 -13.28 -5.56
N VAL A 70 -26.07 -12.79 -5.08
CA VAL A 70 -24.93 -12.39 -5.92
C VAL A 70 -23.75 -13.33 -5.68
N HIS A 71 -23.19 -13.86 -6.76
CA HIS A 71 -21.96 -14.63 -6.73
C HIS A 71 -20.74 -13.71 -6.88
N TRP A 72 -19.78 -13.83 -5.97
CA TRP A 72 -18.61 -12.95 -5.91
C TRP A 72 -17.32 -13.73 -6.09
N GLN A 73 -16.45 -13.25 -6.98
CA GLN A 73 -15.13 -13.82 -7.24
C GLN A 73 -14.06 -12.73 -7.19
N VAL A 74 -12.84 -13.11 -6.79
CA VAL A 74 -11.66 -12.26 -6.88
C VAL A 74 -10.89 -12.69 -8.12
N SER A 75 -10.57 -11.75 -9.01
CA SER A 75 -9.77 -12.02 -10.21
C SER A 75 -8.41 -12.63 -9.84
N LYS A 76 -7.91 -13.51 -10.70
CA LYS A 76 -6.55 -14.04 -10.64
C LYS A 76 -5.73 -13.73 -11.90
N ALA A 77 -6.34 -13.16 -12.94
CA ALA A 77 -5.70 -12.93 -14.23
C ALA A 77 -4.55 -11.92 -14.17
N ASP A 78 -4.68 -10.95 -13.27
CA ASP A 78 -3.77 -9.84 -13.01
C ASP A 78 -2.84 -10.10 -11.81
N MET A 79 -2.74 -11.36 -11.36
CA MET A 79 -1.82 -11.71 -10.29
C MET A 79 -0.38 -11.65 -10.83
N GLN A 80 0.33 -10.56 -10.51
CA GLN A 80 1.78 -10.49 -10.74
C GLN A 80 2.46 -11.56 -9.88
N GLY A 81 3.24 -12.43 -10.53
CA GLY A 81 4.05 -13.44 -9.84
C GLY A 81 5.12 -12.77 -8.97
N LEU A 82 5.47 -13.42 -7.86
CA LEU A 82 6.63 -13.07 -7.05
C LEU A 82 7.91 -13.43 -7.83
N LEU A 83 8.48 -12.46 -8.53
CA LEU A 83 9.93 -12.36 -8.70
C LEU A 83 10.44 -11.31 -7.70
#